data_AF-X1N2L9-F1
#
_entry.id   AF-X1N2L9-F1
#
_cell.length_a   1.000
_cell.length_b   1.000
_cell.length_c   1.000
_cell.angle_alpha   90.00
_cell.angle_beta   90.00
_cell.angle_gamma   90.00
#
_symmetry.space_group_name_H-M   'P 1'
#
loop_
_entity.id
_entity.type
_entity.pdbx_description
1 polymer ?
#
loop_
_entity_poly.entity_id
_entity_poly.type
_entity_poly.pdbx_seq_one_letter_code
_entity_poly.pdbx_strand_id
1 'polypeptide(L)'
;AKAERGCILYDQGMSQHYVGTDNVRVHANLALLCGHAGKPGSGINSMRGQINGEGSGDMGCLCVFYPGFKRVGEESAKFFEEAWGVTNLPTKPGFTYIDMLYKCPYLYIVGGDPMMAVPDVNNLKKTLEKANFIVVQDIFPTEISKLAHVVLPAATWVEREATHTWIDRRVQKVNKVVDPPGEAKPDWWIICELAERMGYKDNFSFSSAEEIFEEIRSCVPQYKGITYERL
;
A
#
# COMPACT_ATOMS: atom_id res chain seq x y z
N ALA A 1 16.19 -13.59 27.98
CA ALA A 1 17.52 -14.08 28.40
C ALA A 1 17.55 -15.57 28.73
N LYS A 2 16.71 -16.07 29.67
CA LYS A 2 16.75 -17.51 30.05
C LYS A 2 15.85 -18.44 29.23
N ALA A 3 14.89 -17.88 28.48
CA ALA A 3 14.02 -18.68 27.62
C ALA A 3 14.83 -19.23 26.44
N GLU A 4 14.61 -20.50 26.07
CA GLU A 4 15.21 -21.10 24.87
C GLU A 4 14.75 -20.37 23.60
N ARG A 5 13.48 -19.97 23.57
CA ARG A 5 12.82 -19.26 22.47
C ARG A 5 12.03 -18.09 23.03
N GLY A 6 12.24 -16.91 22.44
CA GLY A 6 11.61 -15.68 22.88
C GLY A 6 11.16 -14.87 21.68
N CYS A 7 9.93 -14.37 21.75
CA CYS A 7 9.30 -13.62 20.68
C CYS A 7 8.77 -12.29 21.22
N ILE A 8 9.02 -11.21 20.50
CA ILE A 8 8.47 -9.89 20.77
C ILE A 8 7.39 -9.64 19.73
N LEU A 9 6.15 -9.45 20.20
CA LEU A 9 5.01 -9.02 19.38
C LEU A 9 4.71 -7.57 19.75
N TYR A 10 4.62 -6.68 18.77
CA TYR A 10 4.34 -5.27 19.01
C TYR A 10 3.47 -4.66 17.92
N ASP A 11 2.76 -3.57 18.22
CA ASP A 11 1.99 -2.82 17.23
C ASP A 11 2.16 -1.30 17.45
N GLN A 12 1.17 -0.50 17.04
CA GLN A 12 1.13 0.95 17.07
C GLN A 12 1.40 1.55 18.44
N GLY A 13 1.05 0.85 19.53
CA GLY A 13 1.38 1.28 20.89
C GLY A 13 2.88 1.44 21.15
N MET A 14 3.75 0.92 20.29
CA MET A 14 5.19 1.22 20.33
C MET A 14 5.63 2.24 19.29
N SER A 15 5.07 2.20 18.07
CA SER A 15 5.51 3.03 16.95
C SER A 15 4.87 4.43 16.91
N GLN A 16 3.65 4.61 17.42
CA GLN A 16 2.93 5.89 17.42
C GLN A 16 3.32 6.79 18.61
N HIS A 17 4.62 6.85 18.87
CA HIS A 17 5.23 7.78 19.81
C HIS A 17 6.31 8.58 19.09
N TYR A 18 6.64 9.76 19.60
CA TYR A 18 7.72 10.59 19.03
C TYR A 18 9.08 9.87 18.99
N VAL A 19 9.28 8.86 19.85
CA VAL A 19 10.44 7.95 19.91
C VAL A 19 10.16 6.56 19.33
N GLY A 20 9.12 6.39 18.50
CA GLY A 20 8.67 5.08 18.02
C GLY A 20 9.77 4.28 17.32
N THR A 21 10.62 4.95 16.53
CA THR A 21 11.78 4.31 15.87
C THR A 21 12.77 3.74 16.89
N ASP A 22 13.08 4.49 17.95
CA ASP A 22 14.01 4.05 18.98
C ASP A 22 13.41 2.94 19.84
N ASN A 23 12.10 3.00 20.13
CA ASN A 23 11.39 1.91 20.79
C ASN A 23 11.56 0.60 20.03
N VAL A 24 11.28 0.58 18.72
CA VAL A 24 11.45 -0.61 17.88
C VAL A 24 12.91 -1.07 17.85
N ARG A 25 13.86 -0.14 17.72
CA ARG A 25 15.30 -0.43 17.70
C ARG A 25 15.78 -1.10 18.99
N VAL A 26 15.34 -0.61 20.16
CA VAL A 26 15.70 -1.19 21.46
C VAL A 26 15.20 -2.63 21.60
N HIS A 27 13.98 -2.91 21.14
CA HIS A 27 13.43 -4.27 21.16
C HIS A 27 14.18 -5.21 20.20
N ALA A 28 14.54 -4.72 19.01
CA ALA A 28 15.37 -5.48 18.08
C ALA A 28 16.75 -5.81 18.70
N ASN A 29 17.38 -4.82 19.34
CA ASN A 29 18.64 -5.03 20.07
C ASN A 29 18.49 -6.08 21.18
N LEU A 30 17.41 -6.02 21.96
CA LEU A 30 17.13 -7.01 23.01
C LEU A 30 16.97 -8.43 22.44
N ALA A 31 16.23 -8.58 21.34
CA ALA A 31 16.05 -9.87 20.68
C ALA A 31 17.39 -10.42 20.16
N LEU A 32 18.22 -9.57 19.56
CA LEU A 32 19.57 -9.94 19.12
C LEU A 32 20.48 -10.35 20.28
N LEU A 33 20.52 -9.55 21.35
CA LEU A 33 21.31 -9.83 22.57
C LEU A 33 20.91 -11.16 23.24
N CYS A 34 19.62 -11.52 23.18
CA CYS A 34 19.13 -12.79 23.72
C CYS A 34 19.24 -13.96 22.73
N GLY A 35 19.77 -13.76 21.52
CA GLY A 35 19.88 -14.81 20.51
C GLY A 35 18.54 -15.28 19.94
N HIS A 36 17.54 -14.39 19.92
CA HIS A 36 16.16 -14.63 19.46
C HIS A 36 15.92 -14.11 18.04
N ALA A 37 16.86 -14.36 17.11
CA ALA A 37 16.73 -14.03 15.69
C ALA A 37 17.09 -15.23 14.81
N GLY A 38 16.44 -15.38 13.66
CA GLY A 38 16.70 -16.46 12.70
C GLY A 38 16.26 -17.86 13.16
N LYS A 39 15.40 -17.95 14.18
CA LYS A 39 14.93 -19.22 14.77
C LYS A 39 13.41 -19.29 14.77
N PRO A 40 12.79 -20.43 14.41
CA PRO A 40 11.36 -20.64 14.57
C PRO A 40 10.89 -20.38 16.02
N GLY A 41 9.74 -19.72 16.18
CA GLY A 41 9.20 -19.34 17.49
C GLY A 41 9.97 -18.22 18.19
N SER A 42 10.88 -17.53 17.49
CA SER A 42 11.60 -16.36 17.98
C SER A 42 11.46 -15.18 17.02
N GLY A 43 11.92 -14.00 17.44
CA GLY A 43 12.02 -12.82 16.58
C GLY A 43 11.28 -11.62 17.14
N ILE A 44 11.31 -10.56 16.33
CA ILE A 44 10.53 -9.35 16.54
C ILE A 44 9.48 -9.28 15.42
N ASN A 45 8.21 -9.20 15.79
CA ASN A 45 7.11 -9.30 14.85
C ASN A 45 6.18 -8.10 15.04
N SER A 46 6.07 -7.30 13.99
CA SER A 46 5.15 -6.17 13.95
C SER A 46 3.75 -6.68 13.63
N MET A 47 2.81 -6.42 14.52
CA MET A 47 1.43 -6.81 14.41
C MET A 47 0.61 -5.75 13.67
N ARG A 48 0.96 -5.43 12.42
CA ARG A 48 0.21 -4.48 11.58
C ARG A 48 -1.29 -4.82 11.55
N GLY A 49 -2.12 -3.78 11.71
CA GLY A 49 -3.57 -3.96 11.86
C GLY A 49 -4.38 -4.06 10.57
N GLN A 50 -3.92 -3.51 9.45
CA GLN A 50 -4.67 -3.49 8.20
C GLN A 50 -4.46 -4.77 7.38
N ILE A 51 -5.55 -5.28 6.80
CA ILE A 51 -5.50 -6.33 5.78
C ILE A 51 -4.63 -5.81 4.63
N ASN A 52 -3.74 -6.67 4.12
CA ASN A 52 -2.80 -6.35 3.05
C ASN A 52 -1.81 -5.20 3.36
N GLY A 53 -1.66 -4.78 4.62
CA GLY A 53 -0.74 -3.71 4.98
C GLY A 53 0.74 -4.03 4.67
N GLU A 54 1.11 -5.31 4.65
CA GLU A 54 2.42 -5.77 4.16
C GLU A 54 2.48 -5.68 2.63
N GLY A 55 1.44 -6.15 1.94
CA GLY A 55 1.36 -6.13 0.48
C GLY A 55 1.39 -4.73 -0.12
N SER A 56 0.72 -3.74 0.49
CA SER A 56 0.85 -2.34 0.08
C SER A 56 2.28 -1.82 0.19
N GLY A 57 3.04 -2.27 1.20
CA GLY A 57 4.47 -1.98 1.32
C GLY A 57 5.28 -2.64 0.21
N ASP A 58 5.03 -3.92 -0.05
CA ASP A 58 5.66 -4.68 -1.13
C ASP A 58 5.40 -4.05 -2.51
N MET A 59 4.21 -3.51 -2.74
CA MET A 59 3.82 -2.85 -4.00
C MET A 59 4.31 -1.40 -4.11
N GLY A 60 5.11 -0.91 -3.15
CA GLY A 60 5.70 0.42 -3.24
C GLY A 60 4.71 1.56 -2.98
N CYS A 61 3.62 1.33 -2.24
CA CYS A 61 2.73 2.39 -1.75
C CYS A 61 3.37 3.22 -0.62
N LEU A 62 4.67 3.54 -0.76
CA LEU A 62 5.50 4.26 0.18
C LEU A 62 6.33 5.27 -0.60
N CYS A 63 6.33 6.54 -0.19
CA CYS A 63 6.95 7.62 -0.95
C CYS A 63 8.48 7.50 -1.16
N VAL A 64 9.14 6.54 -0.51
CA VAL A 64 10.59 6.30 -0.57
C VAL A 64 10.98 5.02 -1.31
N PHE A 65 10.01 4.20 -1.76
CA PHE A 65 10.27 2.92 -2.40
C PHE A 65 9.44 2.73 -3.68
N TYR A 66 10.06 2.16 -4.70
CA TYR A 66 9.39 1.42 -5.75
C TYR A 66 8.98 0.01 -5.26
N PRO A 67 8.17 -0.75 -6.02
CA PRO A 67 7.82 -2.12 -5.67
C PRO A 67 9.05 -2.99 -5.31
N GLY A 68 8.87 -3.88 -4.33
CA GLY A 68 9.91 -4.77 -3.81
C GLY A 68 10.88 -4.13 -2.83
N PHE A 69 10.50 -3.00 -2.20
CA PHE A 69 11.35 -2.19 -1.31
C PHE A 69 12.62 -1.66 -2.00
N LYS A 70 12.55 -1.41 -3.31
CA LYS A 70 13.63 -0.78 -4.08
C LYS A 70 13.63 0.72 -3.80
N ARG A 71 14.65 1.21 -3.09
CA ARG A 71 14.70 2.63 -2.68
C ARG A 71 14.68 3.53 -3.92
N VAL A 72 13.87 4.59 -3.88
CA VAL A 72 13.81 5.58 -4.95
C VAL A 72 15.21 6.17 -5.18
N GLY A 73 15.64 6.16 -6.43
CA GLY A 73 16.98 6.53 -6.89
C GLY A 73 17.15 6.18 -8.37
N GLU A 74 18.25 6.61 -8.98
CA GLU A 74 18.51 6.46 -10.42
C GLU A 74 18.47 5.01 -10.89
N GLU A 75 19.10 4.08 -10.15
CA GLU A 75 19.13 2.66 -10.50
C GLU A 75 17.73 2.05 -10.50
N SER A 76 16.93 2.31 -9.45
CA SER A 76 15.58 1.79 -9.33
C SER A 76 14.66 2.40 -10.40
N ALA A 77 14.77 3.71 -10.64
CA ALA A 77 14.00 4.39 -11.68
C ALA A 77 14.29 3.76 -13.05
N LYS A 78 15.57 3.58 -13.41
CA LYS A 78 15.97 2.96 -14.68
C LYS A 78 15.41 1.54 -14.84
N PHE A 79 15.47 0.73 -13.77
CA PHE A 79 14.92 -0.62 -13.80
C PHE A 79 13.41 -0.63 -14.11
N PHE A 80 12.63 0.27 -13.50
CA PHE A 80 11.18 0.35 -13.75
C PHE A 80 10.83 1.08 -15.04
N GLU A 81 11.66 2.01 -15.51
CA GLU A 81 11.54 2.62 -16.85
C GLU A 81 11.64 1.55 -17.94
N GLU A 82 12.63 0.67 -17.83
CA GLU A 82 12.78 -0.48 -18.73
C GLU A 82 11.61 -1.46 -18.61
N ALA A 83 11.17 -1.78 -17.39
CA ALA A 83 10.07 -2.72 -17.17
C ALA A 83 8.72 -2.20 -17.69
N TRP A 84 8.44 -0.90 -17.53
CA TRP A 84 7.16 -0.29 -17.89
C TRP A 84 7.18 0.40 -19.26
N GLY A 85 8.33 0.45 -19.94
CA GLY A 85 8.47 1.11 -21.24
C GLY A 85 8.26 2.63 -21.18
N VAL A 86 8.67 3.27 -20.09
CA VAL A 86 8.53 4.72 -19.86
C VAL A 86 9.88 5.37 -19.59
N THR A 87 9.90 6.69 -19.50
CA THR A 87 11.11 7.47 -19.15
C THR A 87 10.78 8.55 -18.13
N ASN A 88 11.80 9.09 -17.48
CA ASN A 88 11.71 10.16 -16.49
C ASN A 88 10.93 9.77 -15.23
N LEU A 89 11.12 8.53 -14.76
CA LEU A 89 10.56 8.14 -13.47
C LEU A 89 11.27 8.87 -12.30
N PRO A 90 10.55 9.16 -11.20
CA PRO A 90 11.13 9.90 -10.07
C PRO A 90 12.36 9.23 -9.46
N THR A 91 13.43 10.00 -9.29
CA THR A 91 14.67 9.55 -8.62
C THR A 91 14.79 10.07 -7.18
N LYS A 92 13.78 10.81 -6.70
CA LYS A 92 13.73 11.36 -5.34
C LYS A 92 12.41 10.99 -4.67
N PRO A 93 12.41 10.77 -3.34
CA PRO A 93 11.19 10.49 -2.60
C PRO A 93 10.10 11.55 -2.80
N GLY A 94 8.85 11.09 -2.84
CA GLY A 94 7.67 11.95 -2.83
C GLY A 94 7.32 12.49 -1.44
N PHE A 95 6.20 13.21 -1.35
CA PHE A 95 5.67 13.67 -0.07
C PHE A 95 5.23 12.51 0.82
N THR A 96 5.38 12.69 2.14
CA THR A 96 4.78 11.78 3.12
C THR A 96 3.25 11.88 3.06
N TYR A 97 2.54 10.88 3.59
CA TYR A 97 1.07 10.89 3.66
C TYR A 97 0.51 12.18 4.27
N ILE A 98 1.07 12.63 5.40
CA ILE A 98 0.65 13.87 6.05
C ILE A 98 0.99 15.09 5.20
N ASP A 99 2.19 15.14 4.60
CA ASP A 99 2.57 16.24 3.71
C ASP A 99 1.64 16.36 2.50
N MET A 100 1.26 15.24 1.87
CA MET A 100 0.33 15.23 0.74
C MET A 100 -1.00 15.89 1.13
N LEU A 101 -1.57 15.48 2.25
CA LEU A 101 -2.86 16.00 2.73
C LEU A 101 -2.85 17.51 3.00
N TYR A 102 -1.71 18.07 3.43
CA TYR A 102 -1.61 19.50 3.76
C TYR A 102 -1.05 20.39 2.65
N LYS A 103 -0.30 19.83 1.69
CA LYS A 103 0.44 20.61 0.68
C LYS A 103 -0.05 20.41 -0.74
N CYS A 104 -0.70 19.29 -1.07
CA CYS A 104 -1.14 19.02 -2.43
C CYS A 104 -2.53 19.63 -2.69
N PRO A 105 -2.68 20.49 -3.71
CA PRO A 105 -3.99 21.05 -4.07
C PRO A 105 -4.85 20.08 -4.90
N TYR A 106 -4.25 19.02 -5.45
CA TYR A 106 -4.94 17.96 -6.19
C TYR A 106 -4.67 16.64 -5.46
N LEU A 107 -5.74 15.94 -5.08
CA LEU A 107 -5.65 14.70 -4.32
C LEU A 107 -6.48 13.60 -4.97
N TYR A 108 -5.89 12.42 -5.09
CA TYR A 108 -6.60 11.19 -5.41
C TYR A 108 -6.42 10.21 -4.25
N ILE A 109 -7.51 9.99 -3.50
CA ILE A 109 -7.53 9.19 -2.28
C ILE A 109 -8.24 7.88 -2.59
N VAL A 110 -7.57 6.76 -2.33
CA VAL A 110 -8.07 5.41 -2.65
C VAL A 110 -8.16 4.60 -1.36
N GLY A 111 -9.35 4.12 -1.01
CA GLY A 111 -9.58 3.18 0.09
C GLY A 111 -9.15 3.68 1.47
N GLY A 112 -9.25 4.98 1.74
CA GLY A 112 -8.83 5.57 3.01
C GLY A 112 -9.63 6.82 3.36
N ASP A 113 -9.90 7.00 4.65
CA ASP A 113 -10.62 8.16 5.18
C ASP A 113 -9.72 8.99 6.13
N PRO A 114 -8.91 9.92 5.59
CA PRO A 114 -8.07 10.77 6.43
C PRO A 114 -8.87 11.56 7.46
N MET A 115 -10.13 11.91 7.17
CA MET A 115 -10.99 12.67 8.08
C MET A 115 -11.34 11.91 9.36
N MET A 116 -11.12 10.59 9.40
CA MET A 116 -11.28 9.75 10.57
C MET A 116 -9.95 9.29 11.19
N ALA A 117 -8.84 9.39 10.45
CA ALA A 117 -7.57 8.76 10.80
C ALA A 117 -6.46 9.73 11.22
N VAL A 118 -6.49 11.01 10.79
CA VAL A 118 -5.44 11.95 11.21
C VAL A 118 -5.71 12.54 12.61
N PRO A 119 -4.66 12.89 13.38
CA PRO A 119 -4.84 13.46 14.72
C PRO A 119 -5.55 14.83 14.75
N ASP A 120 -5.22 15.73 13.81
CA ASP A 120 -5.79 17.09 13.75
C ASP A 120 -6.77 17.24 12.58
N VAL A 121 -7.91 16.55 12.72
CA VAL A 121 -9.00 16.53 11.71
C VAL A 121 -9.54 17.94 11.44
N ASN A 122 -9.62 18.79 12.46
CA ASN A 122 -10.16 20.14 12.30
C ASN A 122 -9.28 21.01 11.39
N ASN A 123 -7.97 20.96 11.58
CA ASN A 123 -7.06 21.67 10.71
C ASN A 123 -7.00 21.02 9.32
N LEU A 124 -7.00 19.69 9.25
CA LEU A 124 -7.05 19.00 7.96
C LEU A 124 -8.28 19.42 7.15
N LYS A 125 -9.46 19.47 7.76
CA LYS A 125 -10.71 19.89 7.11
C LYS A 125 -10.56 21.25 6.44
N LYS A 126 -10.05 22.25 7.18
CA LYS A 126 -9.84 23.61 6.68
C LYS A 126 -8.87 23.68 5.50
N THR A 127 -7.91 22.75 5.44
CA THR A 127 -6.97 22.64 4.33
C THR A 127 -7.62 21.98 3.12
N LEU A 128 -8.32 20.86 3.32
CA LEU A 128 -8.98 20.13 2.23
C LEU A 128 -10.15 20.91 1.61
N GLU A 129 -10.86 21.73 2.39
CA GLU A 129 -11.87 22.67 1.87
C GLU A 129 -11.29 23.71 0.89
N LYS A 130 -9.96 23.89 0.87
CA LYS A 130 -9.24 24.78 -0.04
C LYS A 130 -8.51 24.04 -1.16
N ALA A 131 -8.58 22.71 -1.19
CA ALA A 131 -7.99 21.93 -2.27
C ALA A 131 -8.73 22.24 -3.58
N ASN A 132 -8.00 22.25 -4.69
CA ASN A 132 -8.56 22.55 -6.00
C ASN A 132 -9.38 21.39 -6.56
N PHE A 133 -8.98 20.15 -6.26
CA PHE A 133 -9.68 18.97 -6.73
C PHE A 133 -9.36 17.75 -5.86
N ILE A 134 -10.40 17.02 -5.48
CA ILE A 134 -10.29 15.81 -4.66
C ILE A 134 -11.12 14.72 -5.34
N VAL A 135 -10.46 13.62 -5.68
CA VAL A 135 -11.09 12.38 -6.12
C VAL A 135 -11.03 11.38 -4.97
N VAL A 136 -12.15 10.75 -4.64
CA VAL A 136 -12.22 9.67 -3.65
C VAL A 136 -12.69 8.40 -4.34
N GLN A 137 -11.89 7.34 -4.28
CA GLN A 137 -12.27 6.00 -4.68
C GLN A 137 -12.51 5.15 -3.44
N ASP A 138 -13.75 4.75 -3.21
CA ASP A 138 -14.16 4.09 -1.96
C ASP A 138 -15.34 3.13 -2.21
N ILE A 139 -15.54 2.20 -1.28
CA ILE A 139 -16.64 1.24 -1.27
C ILE A 139 -17.88 1.77 -0.53
N PHE A 140 -17.71 2.83 0.28
CA PHE A 140 -18.79 3.48 1.02
C PHE A 140 -18.71 5.01 0.97
N PRO A 141 -19.82 5.72 1.23
CA PRO A 141 -19.76 7.14 1.57
C PRO A 141 -19.02 7.34 2.91
N THR A 142 -17.88 8.01 2.87
CA THR A 142 -16.99 8.30 4.01
C THR A 142 -16.95 9.80 4.36
N GLU A 143 -16.31 10.19 5.46
CA GLU A 143 -16.20 11.61 5.82
C GLU A 143 -15.39 12.40 4.79
N ILE A 144 -14.33 11.81 4.25
CA ILE A 144 -13.57 12.41 3.14
C ILE A 144 -14.38 12.53 1.86
N SER A 145 -15.29 11.58 1.56
CA SER A 145 -16.11 11.63 0.34
C SER A 145 -17.03 12.85 0.30
N LYS A 146 -17.41 13.41 1.45
CA LYS A 146 -18.22 14.64 1.54
C LYS A 146 -17.47 15.89 1.09
N LEU A 147 -16.14 15.85 1.07
CA LEU A 147 -15.27 16.92 0.58
C LEU A 147 -14.81 16.66 -0.87
N ALA A 148 -15.13 15.50 -1.44
CA ALA A 148 -14.69 15.12 -2.77
C ALA A 148 -15.45 15.88 -3.86
N HIS A 149 -14.74 16.17 -4.95
CA HIS A 149 -15.33 16.70 -6.17
C HIS A 149 -15.87 15.57 -7.05
N VAL A 150 -15.23 14.41 -7.00
CA VAL A 150 -15.63 13.19 -7.69
C VAL A 150 -15.49 12.01 -6.74
N VAL A 151 -16.51 11.15 -6.71
CA VAL A 151 -16.46 9.86 -6.02
C VAL A 151 -16.52 8.75 -7.07
N LEU A 152 -15.55 7.82 -7.03
CA LEU A 152 -15.47 6.66 -7.91
C LEU A 152 -15.82 5.41 -7.10
N PRO A 153 -16.96 4.73 -7.36
CA PRO A 153 -17.38 3.58 -6.58
C PRO A 153 -16.47 2.37 -6.85
N ALA A 154 -15.84 1.86 -5.80
CA ALA A 154 -14.98 0.68 -5.86
C ALA A 154 -15.73 -0.60 -5.47
N ALA A 155 -15.30 -1.73 -6.03
CA ALA A 155 -15.76 -3.06 -5.64
C ALA A 155 -15.10 -3.51 -4.33
N THR A 156 -15.87 -4.10 -3.42
CA THR A 156 -15.31 -4.66 -2.18
C THR A 156 -14.57 -5.98 -2.42
N TRP A 157 -13.92 -6.53 -1.40
CA TRP A 157 -13.03 -7.69 -1.52
C TRP A 157 -13.74 -8.97 -2.00
N VAL A 158 -15.03 -9.16 -1.73
CA VAL A 158 -15.80 -10.33 -2.23
C VAL A 158 -16.28 -10.15 -3.67
N GLU A 159 -16.18 -8.95 -4.22
CA GLU A 159 -16.71 -8.57 -5.53
C GLU A 159 -15.65 -8.57 -6.64
N ARG A 160 -14.40 -8.84 -6.28
CA ARG A 160 -13.24 -8.77 -7.18
C ARG A 160 -12.24 -9.88 -6.89
N GLU A 161 -11.46 -10.23 -7.91
CA GLU A 161 -10.28 -11.07 -7.74
C GLU A 161 -9.07 -10.21 -7.34
N ALA A 162 -8.25 -10.71 -6.43
CA ALA A 162 -7.07 -10.01 -5.92
C ALA A 162 -6.11 -10.98 -5.21
N THR A 163 -5.01 -10.43 -4.68
CA THR A 163 -4.16 -11.10 -3.70
C THR A 163 -3.97 -10.24 -2.46
N HIS A 164 -3.93 -10.85 -1.28
CA HIS A 164 -3.55 -10.21 -0.03
C HIS A 164 -2.28 -10.83 0.55
N THR A 165 -1.38 -9.97 1.01
CA THR A 165 -0.18 -10.36 1.76
C THR A 165 -0.43 -10.09 3.24
N TRP A 166 -0.46 -11.16 4.01
CA TRP A 166 -0.71 -11.13 5.44
C TRP A 166 0.53 -10.75 6.23
N ILE A 167 0.30 -10.50 7.52
CA ILE A 167 1.31 -10.11 8.50
C ILE A 167 2.50 -11.08 8.64
N ASP A 168 2.26 -12.35 8.35
CA ASP A 168 3.25 -13.43 8.31
C ASP A 168 3.94 -13.55 6.94
N ARG A 169 3.68 -12.58 6.04
CA ARG A 169 4.19 -12.47 4.66
C ARG A 169 3.61 -13.51 3.70
N ARG A 170 2.56 -14.22 4.11
CA ARG A 170 1.86 -15.16 3.24
C ARG A 170 1.00 -14.40 2.24
N VAL A 171 1.18 -14.70 0.96
CA VAL A 171 0.29 -14.23 -0.12
C VAL A 171 -0.87 -15.20 -0.25
N GLN A 172 -2.11 -14.70 -0.33
CA GLN A 172 -3.31 -15.48 -0.55
C GLN A 172 -4.15 -14.86 -1.66
N LYS A 173 -4.66 -15.70 -2.57
CA LYS A 173 -5.62 -15.28 -3.59
C LYS A 173 -6.99 -15.05 -2.97
N VAL A 174 -7.67 -14.02 -3.45
CA VAL A 174 -9.07 -13.72 -3.20
C VAL A 174 -9.82 -13.98 -4.49
N ASN A 175 -10.82 -14.85 -4.42
CA ASN A 175 -11.69 -15.13 -5.54
C ASN A 175 -12.93 -14.25 -5.44
N LYS A 176 -13.41 -13.77 -6.60
CA LYS A 176 -14.69 -13.10 -6.70
C LYS A 176 -15.82 -14.08 -6.38
N VAL A 177 -16.74 -13.65 -5.52
CA VAL A 177 -17.90 -14.45 -5.08
C VAL A 177 -19.21 -13.88 -5.63
N VAL A 178 -19.31 -12.56 -5.76
CA VAL A 178 -20.50 -11.85 -6.25
C VAL A 178 -20.11 -10.73 -7.21
N ASP A 179 -21.05 -10.24 -8.00
CA ASP A 179 -20.83 -9.05 -8.84
C ASP A 179 -20.84 -7.76 -8.00
N PRO A 180 -19.99 -6.76 -8.33
CA PRO A 180 -20.07 -5.46 -7.70
C PRO A 180 -21.43 -4.78 -7.91
N PRO A 181 -21.95 -4.03 -6.92
CA PRO A 181 -23.24 -3.38 -7.03
C PRO A 181 -23.18 -2.14 -7.94
N GLY A 182 -24.24 -1.91 -8.70
CA GLY A 182 -24.42 -0.71 -9.51
C GLY A 182 -23.28 -0.50 -10.51
N GLU A 183 -22.61 0.64 -10.40
CA GLU A 183 -21.48 1.03 -11.25
C GLU A 183 -20.11 0.70 -10.65
N ALA A 184 -20.07 0.02 -9.49
CA ALA A 184 -18.82 -0.27 -8.82
C ALA A 184 -17.90 -1.16 -9.66
N LYS A 185 -16.60 -0.88 -9.60
CA LYS A 185 -15.57 -1.61 -10.36
C LYS A 185 -14.35 -1.93 -9.48
N PRO A 186 -13.59 -2.99 -9.79
CA PRO A 186 -12.32 -3.22 -9.11
C PRO A 186 -11.39 -2.01 -9.21
N ASP A 187 -10.69 -1.69 -8.12
CA ASP A 187 -9.80 -0.52 -8.08
C ASP A 187 -8.81 -0.46 -9.24
N TRP A 188 -8.20 -1.60 -9.59
CA TRP A 188 -7.25 -1.69 -10.70
C TRP A 188 -7.89 -1.32 -12.05
N TRP A 189 -9.16 -1.68 -12.25
CA TRP A 189 -9.88 -1.38 -13.49
C TRP A 189 -10.09 0.13 -13.62
N ILE A 190 -10.49 0.78 -12.52
CA ILE A 190 -10.68 2.24 -12.48
C ILE A 190 -9.36 2.95 -12.81
N ILE A 191 -8.24 2.48 -12.26
CA ILE A 191 -6.91 3.02 -12.58
C ILE A 191 -6.55 2.83 -14.06
N CYS A 192 -6.82 1.67 -14.65
CA CYS A 192 -6.56 1.41 -16.07
C CYS A 192 -7.39 2.34 -16.97
N GLU A 193 -8.67 2.55 -16.66
CA GLU A 193 -9.56 3.43 -17.41
C GLU A 193 -9.15 4.91 -17.32
N LEU A 194 -8.65 5.35 -16.16
CA LEU A 194 -8.07 6.68 -16.00
C LEU A 194 -6.78 6.81 -16.82
N ALA A 195 -5.89 5.81 -16.77
CA ALA A 195 -4.66 5.79 -17.52
C ALA A 195 -4.91 5.84 -19.05
N GLU A 196 -5.89 5.08 -19.55
CA GLU A 196 -6.31 5.14 -20.95
C GLU A 196 -6.74 6.56 -21.36
N ARG A 197 -7.58 7.22 -20.55
CA ARG A 197 -8.01 8.62 -20.80
C ARG A 197 -6.87 9.63 -20.72
N MET A 198 -5.80 9.29 -20.02
CA MET A 198 -4.57 10.09 -19.93
C MET A 198 -3.56 9.78 -21.04
N GLY A 199 -3.86 8.85 -21.95
CA GLY A 199 -2.99 8.49 -23.07
C GLY A 199 -2.00 7.35 -22.80
N TYR A 200 -2.18 6.60 -21.71
CA TYR A 200 -1.30 5.48 -21.30
C TYR A 200 -1.97 4.11 -21.49
N LYS A 201 -2.86 3.98 -22.47
CA LYS A 201 -3.61 2.74 -22.73
C LYS A 201 -2.69 1.52 -22.86
N ASP A 202 -1.61 1.65 -23.62
CA ASP A 202 -0.71 0.53 -23.91
C ASP A 202 0.01 0.03 -22.64
N ASN A 203 0.33 0.94 -21.71
CA ASN A 203 1.00 0.61 -20.44
C ASN A 203 0.05 0.04 -19.37
N PHE A 204 -1.27 0.24 -19.51
CA PHE A 204 -2.28 -0.17 -18.53
C PHE A 204 -3.34 -1.09 -19.14
N SER A 205 -2.98 -1.86 -20.15
CA SER A 205 -3.88 -2.73 -20.92
C SER A 205 -4.19 -4.08 -20.23
N PHE A 206 -4.39 -4.06 -18.91
CA PHE A 206 -4.66 -5.25 -18.11
C PHE A 206 -6.14 -5.67 -18.17
N SER A 207 -6.37 -6.97 -18.40
CA SER A 207 -7.70 -7.57 -18.45
C SER A 207 -8.10 -8.28 -17.15
N SER A 208 -7.13 -8.57 -16.27
CA SER A 208 -7.36 -9.29 -15.02
C SER A 208 -6.34 -8.95 -13.92
N ALA A 209 -6.69 -9.28 -12.67
CA ALA A 209 -5.76 -9.17 -11.54
C ALA A 209 -4.58 -10.15 -11.64
N GLU A 210 -4.74 -11.26 -12.38
CA GLU A 210 -3.67 -12.22 -12.64
C GLU A 210 -2.59 -11.61 -13.55
N GLU A 211 -2.96 -10.91 -14.62
CA GLU A 211 -1.98 -10.25 -15.50
C GLU A 211 -1.15 -9.21 -14.75
N ILE A 212 -1.78 -8.41 -13.88
CA ILE A 212 -1.09 -7.45 -13.01
C ILE A 212 -0.13 -8.19 -12.07
N PHE A 213 -0.56 -9.33 -11.51
CA PHE A 213 0.29 -10.15 -10.65
C PHE A 213 1.47 -10.74 -11.41
N GLU A 214 1.31 -11.16 -12.66
CA GLU A 214 2.42 -11.61 -13.51
C GLU A 214 3.43 -10.50 -13.82
N GLU A 215 2.97 -9.26 -14.04
CA GLU A 215 3.89 -8.12 -14.12
C GLU A 215 4.65 -7.92 -12.80
N ILE A 216 3.94 -7.95 -11.66
CA ILE A 216 4.56 -7.85 -10.32
C ILE A 216 5.64 -8.91 -10.16
N ARG A 217 5.38 -10.17 -10.54
CA ARG A 217 6.37 -11.26 -10.46
C ARG A 217 7.62 -11.01 -11.31
N SER A 218 7.49 -10.26 -12.41
CA SER A 218 8.62 -9.93 -13.27
C SER A 218 9.55 -8.88 -12.66
N CYS A 219 9.02 -7.94 -11.87
CA CYS A 219 9.76 -6.78 -11.37
C CYS A 219 10.00 -6.79 -9.84
N VAL A 220 9.28 -7.62 -9.08
CA VAL A 220 9.35 -7.75 -7.62
C VAL A 220 9.96 -9.10 -7.23
N PRO A 221 11.25 -9.15 -6.82
CA PRO A 221 11.97 -10.40 -6.59
C PRO A 221 11.31 -11.33 -5.55
N GLN A 222 10.68 -10.78 -4.51
CA GLN A 222 10.04 -11.58 -3.48
C GLN A 222 8.81 -12.37 -3.99
N TYR A 223 8.20 -11.93 -5.10
CA TYR A 223 6.99 -12.51 -5.66
C TYR A 223 7.27 -13.48 -6.81
N LYS A 224 8.48 -13.46 -7.40
CA LYS A 224 8.86 -14.24 -8.60
C LYS A 224 8.46 -15.72 -8.57
N GLY A 225 8.59 -16.37 -7.41
CA GLY A 225 8.32 -17.80 -7.21
C GLY A 225 6.86 -18.16 -6.82
N ILE A 226 5.96 -17.18 -6.78
CA ILE A 226 4.54 -17.38 -6.46
C ILE A 226 3.78 -17.33 -7.77
N THR A 227 3.29 -18.45 -8.29
CA THR A 227 2.42 -18.47 -9.49
C THR A 227 0.97 -18.30 -9.05
N TYR A 228 0.12 -17.73 -9.92
CA TYR A 228 -1.30 -17.62 -9.64
C TYR A 228 -1.98 -18.99 -9.48
N GLU A 229 -1.54 -19.99 -10.26
CA GLU A 229 -1.99 -21.39 -10.15
C GLU A 229 -1.70 -22.03 -8.78
N ARG A 230 -0.61 -21.61 -8.12
CA ARG A 230 -0.21 -22.15 -6.82
C ARG A 230 -1.00 -21.55 -5.66
N LEU A 231 -1.63 -20.40 -5.85
CA LEU A 231 -2.41 -19.67 -4.83
C LEU A 231 -3.88 -20.14 -4.80
#